data_AF-A0A7Y8WX72-F1
#
_entry.id   AF-A0A7Y8WX72-F1
#
_cell.length_a   1.000
_cell.length_b   1.000
_cell.length_c   1.000
_cell.angle_alpha   90.00
_cell.angle_beta   90.00
_cell.angle_gamma   90.00
#
_symmetry.space_group_name_H-M   'P 1'
#
loop_
_entity.id
_entity.type
_entity.pdbx_description
1 polymer ?
#
loop_
_entity_poly.entity_id
_entity_poly.type
_entity_poly.pdbx_seq_one_letter_code
_entity_poly.pdbx_strand_id
1 'polypeptide(L)'
;MGMPQDRVDAAELVARALAPYGERPGPEGVAALIDGLMTCGQGLRDALCEMPSEQRPVEAFAALAEWEYIAAVGPVGAGPHANWNHARGLARIIRQLVRALEHAAGASAS
;
A
#
# COMPACT_ATOMS: atom_id res chain seq x y z
N MET A 1 -19.20 1.81 -14.39
CA MET A 1 -17.80 2.30 -14.35
C MET A 1 -17.05 1.33 -13.43
N GLY A 2 -16.26 0.42 -14.01
CA GLY A 2 -15.53 -0.58 -13.21
C GLY A 2 -14.36 0.08 -12.49
N MET A 3 -14.09 -0.32 -11.24
CA MET A 3 -12.86 0.09 -10.57
C MET A 3 -11.65 -0.35 -11.42
N PRO A 4 -10.59 0.46 -11.55
CA PRO A 4 -9.34 0.02 -12.18
C PRO A 4 -8.90 -1.29 -11.52
N GLN A 5 -8.45 -2.28 -12.28
CA GLN A 5 -8.03 -3.59 -11.75
C GLN A 5 -7.01 -3.45 -10.62
N ASP A 6 -6.08 -2.51 -10.75
CA ASP A 6 -5.09 -2.16 -9.72
C ASP A 6 -5.69 -1.79 -8.35
N ARG A 7 -6.91 -1.23 -8.32
CA ARG A 7 -7.61 -0.87 -7.06
C ARG A 7 -8.30 -2.06 -6.41
N VAL A 8 -8.84 -2.97 -7.22
CA VAL A 8 -9.46 -4.21 -6.72
C VAL A 8 -8.39 -5.10 -6.10
N ASP A 9 -7.23 -5.18 -6.76
CA ASP A 9 -6.07 -5.94 -6.29
C ASP A 9 -5.50 -5.34 -5.00
N ALA A 10 -5.45 -4.01 -4.89
CA ALA A 10 -5.02 -3.32 -3.66
C ALA A 10 -5.91 -3.65 -2.45
N ALA A 11 -7.24 -3.63 -2.62
CA ALA A 11 -8.19 -3.88 -1.54
C ALA A 11 -8.08 -5.31 -0.99
N GLU A 12 -7.92 -6.30 -1.87
CA GLU A 12 -7.74 -7.69 -1.47
C GLU A 12 -6.42 -7.92 -0.71
N LEU A 13 -5.31 -7.41 -1.24
CA LEU A 13 -3.99 -7.52 -0.61
C LEU A 13 -3.99 -6.88 0.78
N VAL A 14 -4.59 -5.70 0.91
CA VAL A 14 -4.74 -4.99 2.19
C VAL A 14 -5.59 -5.80 3.16
N ALA A 15 -6.72 -6.34 2.73
CA ALA A 15 -7.60 -7.14 3.58
C ALA A 15 -6.88 -8.38 4.12
N ARG A 16 -6.16 -9.11 3.25
CA ARG A 16 -5.37 -10.30 3.62
C ARG A 16 -4.24 -9.96 4.60
N ALA A 17 -3.55 -8.85 4.41
CA ALA A 17 -2.49 -8.42 5.32
C ALA A 17 -3.03 -8.00 6.70
N LEU A 18 -4.15 -7.30 6.72
CA LEU A 18 -4.76 -6.79 7.95
C LEU A 18 -5.64 -7.80 8.68
N ALA A 19 -5.82 -9.00 8.13
CA ALA A 19 -6.61 -10.09 8.70
C ALA A 19 -6.23 -10.41 10.17
N PRO A 20 -7.15 -11.00 10.95
CA PRO A 20 -6.90 -11.46 12.30
C PRO A 20 -5.74 -12.48 12.38
N TYR A 21 -5.15 -12.62 13.57
CA TYR A 21 -3.99 -13.51 13.77
C TYR A 21 -4.23 -14.98 13.41
N GLY A 22 -5.45 -15.47 13.63
CA GLY A 22 -5.83 -16.84 13.30
C GLY A 22 -5.88 -17.12 11.80
N GLU A 23 -5.95 -16.07 10.97
CA GLU A 23 -6.01 -16.16 9.50
C GLU A 23 -4.66 -15.84 8.85
N ARG A 24 -3.61 -15.68 9.66
CA ARG A 24 -2.26 -15.38 9.17
C ARG A 24 -1.79 -16.50 8.21
N PRO A 25 -1.37 -16.16 6.98
CA PRO A 25 -0.80 -17.13 6.07
C PRO A 25 0.46 -17.80 6.62
N GLY A 26 0.81 -18.97 6.08
CA GLY A 26 2.12 -19.57 6.28
C GLY A 26 3.26 -18.68 5.75
N PRO A 27 4.53 -19.00 6.06
CA PRO A 27 5.68 -18.16 5.70
C PRO A 27 5.77 -17.81 4.20
N GLU A 28 5.56 -18.78 3.31
CA GLU A 28 5.54 -18.57 1.85
C GLU A 28 4.38 -17.65 1.43
N GLY A 29 3.21 -17.83 2.04
CA GLY A 29 2.05 -16.97 1.79
C GLY A 29 2.26 -15.54 2.27
N VAL A 30 3.01 -15.34 3.36
CA VAL A 30 3.41 -14.00 3.82
C VAL A 30 4.43 -13.38 2.87
N ALA A 31 5.39 -14.15 2.35
CA ALA A 31 6.35 -13.65 1.36
C ALA A 31 5.64 -13.20 0.07
N ALA A 32 4.79 -14.05 -0.50
CA ALA A 32 4.01 -13.72 -1.69
C ALA A 32 3.09 -12.50 -1.46
N LEU A 33 2.53 -12.37 -0.25
CA LEU A 33 1.73 -11.21 0.13
C LEU A 33 2.59 -9.92 0.18
N ILE A 34 3.80 -9.96 0.71
CA ILE A 34 4.73 -8.81 0.69
C ILE A 34 5.04 -8.42 -0.75
N ASP A 35 5.38 -9.38 -1.62
CA ASP A 35 5.70 -9.09 -3.03
C ASP A 35 4.53 -8.43 -3.77
N GLY A 36 3.31 -8.92 -3.52
CA GLY A 36 2.08 -8.31 -4.06
C GLY A 36 1.86 -6.89 -3.54
N LEU A 37 2.01 -6.67 -2.24
CA LEU A 37 1.91 -5.33 -1.63
C LEU A 37 3.00 -4.39 -2.17
N MET A 38 4.23 -4.87 -2.36
CA MET A 38 5.34 -4.09 -2.90
C MET A 38 5.05 -3.64 -4.33
N THR A 39 4.60 -4.57 -5.18
CA THR A 39 4.24 -4.29 -6.58
C THR A 39 3.08 -3.28 -6.65
N CYS A 40 2.03 -3.51 -5.87
CA CYS A 40 0.85 -2.64 -5.81
C CYS A 40 1.22 -1.23 -5.31
N GLY A 41 1.94 -1.13 -4.19
CA GLY A 41 2.34 0.14 -3.61
C GLY A 41 3.26 0.94 -4.53
N GLN A 42 4.16 0.29 -5.28
CA GLN A 42 5.00 0.94 -6.27
C GLN A 42 4.15 1.58 -7.38
N GLY A 43 3.18 0.86 -7.94
CA GLY A 43 2.27 1.41 -8.94
C GLY A 43 1.46 2.61 -8.45
N LEU A 44 0.96 2.55 -7.20
CA LEU A 44 0.23 3.66 -6.59
C LEU A 44 1.14 4.88 -6.35
N ARG A 45 2.38 4.65 -5.90
CA ARG A 45 3.38 5.70 -5.73
C ARG A 45 3.69 6.36 -7.07
N ASP A 46 3.91 5.58 -8.12
CA ASP A 46 4.23 6.11 -9.44
C ASP A 46 3.08 6.95 -10.00
N ALA A 47 1.83 6.47 -9.86
CA ALA A 47 0.64 7.24 -10.24
C ALA A 47 0.53 8.60 -9.51
N LEU A 48 0.85 8.65 -8.21
CA LEU A 48 0.91 9.92 -7.46
C LEU A 48 2.07 10.80 -7.92
N CYS A 49 3.22 10.21 -8.26
CA CYS A 49 4.40 10.93 -8.72
C CYS A 49 4.25 11.49 -10.15
N GLU A 50 3.39 10.90 -10.98
CA GLU A 50 3.04 11.42 -12.31
C GLU A 50 2.17 12.69 -12.23
N MET A 51 1.44 12.90 -11.13
CA MET A 51 0.67 14.13 -10.92
C MET A 51 1.60 15.32 -10.64
N PRO A 52 1.33 16.52 -11.18
CA PRO A 52 2.01 17.74 -10.78
C PRO A 52 1.91 17.97 -9.27
N SER A 53 2.97 18.48 -8.63
CA SER A 53 3.01 18.67 -7.18
C SER A 53 1.86 19.54 -6.64
N GLU A 54 1.40 20.51 -7.44
CA GLU A 54 0.31 21.43 -7.10
C GLU A 54 -1.06 20.75 -7.10
N GLN A 55 -1.17 19.58 -7.74
CA GLN A 55 -2.41 18.80 -7.85
C GLN A 55 -2.45 17.63 -6.86
N ARG A 56 -1.33 17.34 -6.17
CA ARG A 56 -1.29 16.28 -5.17
C ARG A 56 -1.92 16.78 -3.88
N PRO A 57 -2.84 16.00 -3.28
CA PRO A 57 -3.40 16.37 -2.00
C PRO A 57 -2.33 16.28 -0.90
N VAL A 58 -2.52 17.05 0.19
CA VAL A 58 -1.50 17.23 1.24
C VAL A 58 -1.06 15.88 1.86
N GLU A 59 -2.00 14.97 2.05
CA GLU A 59 -1.76 13.63 2.59
C GLU A 59 -0.91 12.75 1.67
N ALA A 60 -0.84 13.05 0.36
CA ALA A 60 0.00 12.30 -0.58
C ALA A 60 1.48 12.42 -0.20
N PHE A 61 1.94 13.60 0.26
CA PHE A 61 3.34 13.81 0.62
C PHE A 61 3.77 12.93 1.79
N ALA A 62 2.95 12.84 2.83
CA ALA A 62 3.22 11.99 3.99
C ALA A 62 3.18 10.51 3.60
N ALA A 63 2.18 10.09 2.82
CA ALA A 63 2.06 8.71 2.37
C ALA A 63 3.22 8.27 1.46
N LEU A 64 3.69 9.16 0.58
CA LEU A 64 4.86 8.92 -0.27
C LEU A 64 6.14 8.78 0.56
N ALA A 65 6.36 9.66 1.55
CA ALA A 65 7.53 9.57 2.43
C ALA A 65 7.53 8.28 3.26
N GLU A 66 6.37 7.89 3.82
CA GLU A 66 6.22 6.63 4.55
C GLU A 66 6.45 5.41 3.64
N TRP A 67 5.97 5.46 2.41
CA TRP A 67 6.21 4.43 1.40
C TRP A 67 7.70 4.24 1.11
N GLU A 68 8.42 5.32 0.77
CA GLU A 68 9.85 5.27 0.46
C GLU A 68 10.65 4.70 1.64
N TYR A 69 10.29 5.08 2.86
CA TYR A 69 10.93 4.54 4.07
C TYR A 69 10.65 3.04 4.25
N ILE A 70 9.38 2.62 4.26
CA ILE A 70 9.05 1.23 4.58
C ILE A 70 9.54 0.27 3.49
N ALA A 71 9.46 0.68 2.22
CA ALA A 71 9.92 -0.10 1.08
C ALA A 71 11.44 -0.32 1.12
N ALA A 72 12.20 0.67 1.58
CA ALA A 72 13.65 0.58 1.70
C ALA A 72 14.11 -0.22 2.92
N VAL A 73 13.44 -0.08 4.07
CA VAL A 73 13.87 -0.72 5.32
C VAL A 73 13.57 -2.23 5.34
N GLY A 74 12.48 -2.66 4.73
CA GLY A 74 12.05 -4.05 4.77
C GLY A 74 11.59 -4.52 6.16
N PRO A 75 11.52 -5.85 6.39
CA PRO A 75 11.12 -6.40 7.69
C PRO A 75 12.11 -6.06 8.82
N VAL A 76 11.60 -5.54 9.93
CA VAL A 76 12.41 -5.21 11.11
C VAL A 76 12.34 -6.34 12.14
N GLY A 77 13.52 -6.79 12.58
CA GLY A 77 13.69 -7.84 13.60
C GLY A 77 13.76 -9.26 13.02
N ALA A 78 14.19 -10.22 13.85
CA ALA A 78 14.39 -11.62 13.46
C ALA A 78 13.26 -12.57 13.94
N GLY A 79 12.19 -12.03 14.51
CA GLY A 79 11.11 -12.83 15.08
C GLY A 79 10.21 -13.49 14.03
N PRO A 80 9.46 -14.55 14.39
CA PRO A 80 8.59 -15.31 13.48
C PRO A 80 7.41 -14.51 12.89
N HIS A 81 7.29 -13.24 13.27
CA HIS A 81 6.22 -12.32 12.87
C HIS A 81 6.76 -11.07 12.15
N ALA A 82 8.09 -10.93 11.99
CA ALA A 82 8.70 -9.74 11.39
C ALA A 82 8.15 -9.47 9.98
N ASN A 83 8.12 -10.49 9.12
CA ASN A 83 7.59 -10.39 7.76
C ASN A 83 6.09 -10.03 7.76
N TRP A 84 5.29 -10.62 8.64
CA TRP A 84 3.86 -10.32 8.65
C TRP A 84 3.54 -8.94 9.23
N ASN A 85 4.30 -8.48 10.23
CA ASN A 85 4.23 -7.11 10.73
C ASN A 85 4.63 -6.11 9.64
N HIS A 86 5.64 -6.43 8.85
CA HIS A 86 6.04 -5.64 7.69
C HIS A 86 4.93 -5.58 6.64
N ALA A 87 4.33 -6.71 6.26
CA ALA A 87 3.17 -6.76 5.36
C ALA A 87 2.00 -5.89 5.88
N ARG A 88 1.72 -5.93 7.19
CA ARG A 88 0.71 -5.07 7.82
C ARG A 88 1.09 -3.59 7.79
N GLY A 89 2.37 -3.26 7.86
CA GLY A 89 2.87 -1.90 7.68
C GLY A 89 2.62 -1.41 6.25
N LEU A 90 3.06 -2.18 5.26
CA LEU A 90 2.85 -1.91 3.83
C LEU A 90 1.37 -1.71 3.52
N ALA A 91 0.50 -2.60 3.98
CA ALA A 91 -0.95 -2.52 3.75
C ALA A 91 -1.58 -1.24 4.33
N ARG A 92 -1.09 -0.72 5.45
CA ARG A 92 -1.60 0.54 6.02
C ARG A 92 -1.22 1.73 5.15
N ILE A 93 0.01 1.75 4.63
CA ILE A 93 0.50 2.83 3.77
C ILE A 93 -0.20 2.78 2.40
N ILE A 94 -0.38 1.60 1.82
CA ILE A 94 -1.15 1.40 0.58
C ILE A 94 -2.57 1.98 0.71
N ARG A 95 -3.25 1.77 1.85
CA ARG A 95 -4.55 2.42 2.11
C ARG A 95 -4.48 3.94 2.07
N GLN A 96 -3.39 4.56 2.52
CA GLN A 96 -3.22 6.01 2.45
C GLN A 96 -2.94 6.47 1.02
N LEU A 97 -2.10 5.74 0.27
CA LEU A 97 -1.83 6.04 -1.15
C LEU A 97 -3.11 5.96 -2.00
N VAL A 98 -3.93 4.93 -1.79
CA VAL A 98 -5.24 4.80 -2.47
C VAL A 98 -6.14 5.98 -2.14
N ARG A 99 -6.25 6.36 -0.86
CA ARG A 99 -7.07 7.52 -0.45
C ARG A 99 -6.60 8.82 -1.07
N ALA A 100 -5.29 9.05 -1.14
CA ALA A 100 -4.73 10.22 -1.78
C ALA A 100 -5.09 10.28 -3.28
N LEU A 101 -5.00 9.15 -3.99
CA LEU A 101 -5.42 9.06 -5.39
C LEU A 101 -6.93 9.29 -5.58
N GLU A 102 -7.76 8.78 -4.67
CA GLU A 102 -9.21 8.99 -4.69
C GLU A 102 -9.57 10.46 -4.47
N HIS A 103 -8.91 11.14 -3.53
CA HIS A 103 -9.10 12.57 -3.29
C HIS A 103 -8.68 13.41 -4.49
N ALA A 104 -7.55 13.10 -5.13
CA ALA A 104 -7.11 13.78 -6.34
C ALA A 104 -8.10 13.60 -7.51
N ALA A 105 -8.66 12.40 -7.66
CA ALA A 105 -9.68 12.12 -8.68
C ALA A 105 -11.00 12.87 -8.42
N GLY A 106 -11.41 12.98 -7.14
CA GLY A 106 -12.62 13.73 -6.76
C GLY A 106 -12.46 15.25 -6.93
N ALA A 107 -11.27 15.78 -6.67
CA ALA A 107 -10.94 17.20 -6.88
C ALA A 107 -10.89 17.58 -8.37
N SER A 108 -10.52 16.64 -9.25
CA SER A 108 -10.47 16.87 -10.70
C SER A 108 -11.85 16.87 -11.38
N ALA A 109 -12.91 16.43 -10.69
CA ALA A 109 -14.28 16.34 -11.21
C ALA A 109 -15.20 17.48 -10.73
N SER A 110 -14.67 18.41 -9.93
CA SER A 110 -15.38 19.57 -9.37
C SER A 110 -14.91 20.87 -10.02
#